data_AF-A0A318CVM5-F1
#
_entry.id   AF-A0A318CVM5-F1
#
_cell.length_a   1.000
_cell.length_b   1.000
_cell.length_c   1.000
_cell.angle_alpha   90.00
_cell.angle_beta   90.00
_cell.angle_gamma   90.00
#
_symmetry.space_group_name_H-M   'P 1'
#
loop_
_entity.id
_entity.type
_entity.pdbx_description
1 polymer ?
#
loop_
_entity_poly.entity_id
_entity_poly.type
_entity_poly.pdbx_seq_one_letter_code
_entity_poly.pdbx_strand_id
1 'polypeptide(L)'
;MRRINYDFILILITVVILFLISILCIGGMFYFKWAELQNVTPAIKMAFQEQMNTLLAPFLVALLLTLGLCIPKRLFSPRRLYAFIILLGLTGLGSALVWGWREALLWMLVISAALQAMVLILVVSGRRLKFLCEGYWNRLGSSLVHLGLVLFCLDFFLLSRWDMHLVIFWISAICIFIGMIVTFYAEGMMDKLRRRKELIG
;
A
#
# COMPACT_ATOMS: atom_id res chain seq x y z
N MET A 1 32.60 2.95 3.76
CA MET A 1 31.42 3.62 4.35
C MET A 1 30.22 3.36 3.44
N ARG A 2 29.26 2.56 3.92
CA ARG A 2 28.10 2.02 3.17
C ARG A 2 27.24 3.17 2.64
N ARG A 3 27.10 3.32 1.32
CA ARG A 3 26.03 4.15 0.75
C ARG A 3 24.72 3.52 1.20
N ILE A 4 24.02 4.16 2.14
CA ILE A 4 22.68 3.74 2.47
C ILE A 4 21.86 3.94 1.19
N ASN A 5 21.47 2.84 0.55
CA ASN A 5 20.64 2.90 -0.65
C ASN A 5 19.30 3.49 -0.23
N TYR A 6 18.89 4.59 -0.87
CA TYR A 6 17.58 5.22 -0.66
C TYR A 6 16.43 4.22 -0.69
N ASP A 7 16.55 3.15 -1.47
CA ASP A 7 15.59 2.03 -1.51
C ASP A 7 15.46 1.29 -0.17
N PHE A 8 16.57 1.04 0.51
CA PHE A 8 16.56 0.38 1.81
C PHE A 8 15.88 1.26 2.87
N ILE A 9 16.12 2.57 2.84
CA ILE A 9 15.45 3.52 3.74
C ILE A 9 13.94 3.55 3.48
N LEU A 10 13.51 3.64 2.22
CA LEU A 10 12.07 3.67 1.89
C LEU A 10 11.35 2.40 2.35
N ILE A 11 11.96 1.24 2.13
CA ILE A 11 11.41 -0.04 2.58
C ILE A 11 11.36 -0.08 4.12
N LEU A 12 12.43 0.31 4.79
CA LEU A 12 12.49 0.35 6.26
C LEU A 12 11.40 1.27 6.84
N ILE A 13 11.24 2.47 6.28
CA ILE A 13 10.19 3.43 6.68
C ILE A 13 8.81 2.80 6.49
N THR A 14 8.57 2.17 5.34
CA THR A 14 7.27 1.50 5.06
C THR A 14 6.98 0.41 6.09
N VAL A 15 7.96 -0.44 6.41
CA VAL A 15 7.81 -1.52 7.40
C VAL A 15 7.51 -0.96 8.79
N VAL A 16 8.23 0.08 9.21
CA VAL A 16 7.99 0.74 10.51
C VAL A 16 6.58 1.33 10.58
N ILE A 17 6.13 2.02 9.53
CA ILE A 17 4.78 2.59 9.47
C ILE A 17 3.73 1.48 9.53
N LEU A 18 3.88 0.41 8.75
CA LEU A 18 2.96 -0.73 8.78
C LEU A 18 2.91 -1.43 10.13
N PHE A 19 4.07 -1.55 10.80
CA PHE A 19 4.14 -2.12 12.14
C PHE A 19 3.38 -1.27 13.16
N LEU A 20 3.53 0.06 13.12
CA LEU A 20 2.80 0.98 13.97
C LEU A 20 1.28 0.94 13.71
N ILE A 21 0.87 0.91 12.43
CA ILE A 21 -0.53 0.75 12.05
C ILE A 21 -1.07 -0.58 12.58
N SER A 22 -0.31 -1.67 12.47
CA SER A 22 -0.72 -2.99 12.96
C SER A 22 -0.94 -2.99 14.49
N ILE A 23 -0.04 -2.38 15.27
CA ILE A 23 -0.22 -2.23 16.72
C ILE A 23 -1.50 -1.44 17.03
N LEU A 24 -1.74 -0.33 16.34
CA LEU A 24 -2.93 0.49 16.52
C LEU A 24 -4.21 -0.27 16.18
N CYS A 25 -4.23 -1.00 15.06
CA CYS A 25 -5.38 -1.81 14.65
C CYS A 25 -5.68 -2.94 15.63
N ILE A 26 -4.65 -3.67 16.09
CA ILE A 26 -4.81 -4.76 17.07
C ILE A 26 -5.31 -4.20 18.40
N GLY A 27 -4.67 -3.13 18.91
CA GLY A 27 -5.06 -2.47 20.15
C GLY A 27 -6.50 -1.93 20.09
N GLY A 28 -6.87 -1.30 18.97
CA GLY A 28 -8.22 -0.82 18.70
C GLY A 28 -9.26 -1.93 18.70
N MET A 29 -8.97 -3.06 18.06
CA MET A 29 -9.87 -4.21 18.01
C MET A 29 -10.11 -4.81 19.41
N PHE A 30 -9.06 -4.98 20.21
CA PHE A 30 -9.19 -5.48 21.57
C PHE A 30 -9.96 -4.52 22.47
N TYR A 31 -9.66 -3.21 22.39
CA TYR A 31 -10.36 -2.20 23.18
C TYR A 31 -11.83 -2.11 22.79
N PHE A 32 -12.14 -2.12 21.48
CA PHE A 32 -13.52 -2.08 21.01
C PHE A 32 -14.32 -3.30 21.49
N LYS A 33 -13.73 -4.50 21.42
CA LYS A 33 -14.35 -5.73 21.92
C LYS A 33 -14.53 -5.71 23.44
N TRP A 34 -13.58 -5.15 24.18
CA TRP A 34 -13.69 -4.96 25.63
C TRP A 34 -14.79 -3.95 25.99
N ALA A 35 -14.89 -2.84 25.26
CA ALA A 35 -15.95 -1.84 25.43
C ALA A 35 -17.33 -2.39 25.07
N GLU A 36 -17.41 -3.33 24.12
CA GLU A 36 -18.65 -4.03 23.79
C GLU A 36 -19.09 -4.98 24.92
N LEU A 37 -18.16 -5.72 25.52
CA LEU A 37 -18.42 -6.56 26.71
C LEU A 37 -18.94 -5.76 27.91
N GLN A 38 -18.57 -4.49 28.02
CA GLN A 38 -18.98 -3.58 29.10
C GLN A 38 -20.32 -2.86 28.83
N ASN A 39 -21.05 -3.20 27.75
CA ASN A 39 -22.31 -2.55 27.35
C ASN A 39 -22.24 -1.01 27.31
N VAL A 40 -21.10 -0.47 26.90
CA VAL A 40 -20.88 0.98 26.84
C VAL A 40 -21.82 1.63 25.82
N THR A 41 -22.34 2.81 26.15
CA THR A 41 -23.28 3.55 25.31
C THR A 41 -22.73 3.82 23.90
N PRO A 42 -23.59 3.82 22.86
CA PRO A 42 -23.17 3.94 21.46
C PRO A 42 -22.44 5.27 21.16
N ALA A 43 -22.73 6.34 21.91
CA ALA A 43 -22.05 7.63 21.77
C ALA A 43 -20.55 7.56 22.10
N ILE A 44 -20.17 6.79 23.13
CA ILE A 44 -18.76 6.63 23.53
C ILE A 44 -18.01 5.76 22.51
N LYS A 45 -18.70 4.78 21.89
CA LYS A 45 -18.13 3.95 20.82
C LYS A 45 -17.79 4.78 19.58
N MET A 46 -18.68 5.70 19.19
CA MET A 46 -18.43 6.61 18.06
C MET A 46 -17.28 7.58 18.33
N ALA A 47 -17.23 8.17 19.54
CA ALA A 47 -16.14 9.07 19.93
C ALA A 47 -14.77 8.36 19.94
N PHE A 48 -14.72 7.11 20.42
CA PHE A 48 -13.50 6.30 20.37
C PHE A 48 -13.06 6.00 18.93
N GLN A 49 -14.01 5.68 18.05
CA GLN A 49 -13.72 5.42 16.64
C GLN A 49 -13.18 6.67 15.92
N GLU A 50 -13.73 7.85 16.18
CA GLU A 50 -13.20 9.11 15.64
C GLU A 50 -11.79 9.42 16.15
N GLN A 51 -11.54 9.19 17.44
CA GLN A 51 -10.22 9.40 18.03
C GLN A 51 -9.18 8.44 17.43
N MET A 52 -9.52 7.17 17.27
CA MET A 52 -8.68 6.20 16.58
C MET A 52 -8.42 6.59 15.13
N ASN A 53 -9.44 7.05 14.41
CA ASN A 53 -9.28 7.46 13.03
C ASN A 53 -8.35 8.68 12.92
N THR A 54 -8.48 9.64 13.83
CA THR A 54 -7.62 10.83 13.88
C THR A 54 -6.17 10.46 14.18
N LEU A 55 -5.95 9.51 15.09
CA LEU A 55 -4.62 9.00 15.44
C LEU A 55 -3.98 8.22 14.28
N LEU A 56 -4.79 7.50 13.50
CA LEU A 56 -4.32 6.64 12.41
C LEU A 56 -4.05 7.44 11.11
N ALA A 57 -4.76 8.54 10.89
CA ALA A 57 -4.62 9.44 9.74
C ALA A 57 -3.16 9.85 9.40
N PRO A 58 -2.31 10.34 10.33
CA PRO A 58 -0.94 10.73 9.99
C PRO A 58 -0.08 9.55 9.51
N PHE A 59 -0.29 8.35 10.05
CA PHE A 59 0.42 7.15 9.60
C PHE A 59 0.01 6.73 8.19
N LEU A 60 -1.28 6.87 7.85
CA LEU A 60 -1.75 6.62 6.48
C LEU A 60 -1.23 7.64 5.48
N VAL A 61 -1.15 8.92 5.86
CA VAL A 61 -0.53 9.94 5.01
C VAL A 61 0.94 9.63 4.79
N ALA A 62 1.67 9.27 5.85
CA ALA A 62 3.07 8.87 5.74
C ALA A 62 3.24 7.61 4.86
N LEU A 63 2.37 6.62 5.03
CA LEU A 63 2.34 5.42 4.21
C LEU A 63 2.07 5.76 2.74
N LEU A 64 1.08 6.62 2.48
CA LEU A 64 0.72 7.07 1.15
C LEU A 64 1.89 7.78 0.45
N LEU A 65 2.55 8.70 1.13
CA LEU A 65 3.70 9.42 0.58
C LEU A 65 4.84 8.45 0.25
N THR A 66 5.08 7.49 1.14
CA THR A 66 6.13 6.48 0.94
C THR A 66 5.81 5.57 -0.25
N LEU A 67 4.57 5.10 -0.37
CA LEU A 67 4.10 4.28 -1.49
C LEU A 67 4.09 5.07 -2.82
N GLY A 68 3.61 6.31 -2.80
CA GLY A 68 3.60 7.21 -3.96
C GLY A 68 5.00 7.49 -4.51
N LEU A 69 6.03 7.45 -3.66
CA LEU A 69 7.44 7.52 -4.07
C LEU A 69 7.99 6.17 -4.58
N CYS A 70 7.48 5.04 -4.07
CA CYS A 70 7.90 3.69 -4.46
C CYS A 70 7.45 3.30 -5.88
N ILE A 71 6.25 3.71 -6.29
CA ILE A 71 5.59 3.26 -7.53
C ILE A 71 6.27 3.81 -8.80
N PRO A 72 6.42 5.13 -8.99
CA PRO A 72 6.92 5.67 -10.25
C PRO A 72 8.39 5.28 -10.48
N LYS A 73 9.18 5.10 -9.40
CA LYS A 73 10.58 4.65 -9.47
C LYS A 73 10.73 3.27 -10.13
N ARG A 74 9.71 2.42 -10.03
CA ARG A 74 9.69 1.08 -10.65
C ARG A 74 9.28 1.09 -12.11
N LEU A 75 8.59 2.14 -12.58
CA LEU A 75 7.98 2.17 -13.91
C LEU A 75 8.72 3.05 -14.93
N PHE A 76 9.38 4.13 -14.50
CA PHE A 76 9.91 5.16 -15.41
C PHE A 76 11.43 5.35 -15.33
N SER A 77 12.02 5.78 -16.46
CA SER A 77 13.37 6.33 -16.50
C SER A 77 13.43 7.65 -15.72
N PRO A 78 14.59 8.03 -15.12
CA PRO A 78 14.70 9.16 -14.20
C PRO A 78 14.11 10.47 -14.74
N ARG A 79 14.25 10.76 -16.05
CA ARG A 79 13.72 11.99 -16.65
C ARG A 79 12.19 12.06 -16.73
N ARG A 80 11.51 10.96 -17.08
CA ARG A 80 10.03 10.92 -17.15
C ARG A 80 9.39 10.80 -15.76
N LEU A 81 10.13 10.23 -14.80
CA LEU A 81 9.76 10.18 -13.39
C LEU A 81 9.57 11.58 -12.80
N TYR A 82 10.55 12.47 -12.97
CA TYR A 82 10.47 13.83 -12.43
C TYR A 82 9.30 14.60 -13.04
N ALA A 83 9.04 14.45 -14.35
CA ALA A 83 7.88 15.06 -15.00
C ALA A 83 6.55 14.56 -14.41
N PHE A 84 6.43 13.25 -14.15
CA PHE A 84 5.23 12.68 -13.55
C PHE A 84 5.02 13.13 -12.10
N ILE A 85 6.08 13.15 -11.29
CA ILE A 85 6.02 13.62 -9.89
C ILE A 85 5.68 15.11 -9.83
N ILE A 86 6.25 15.93 -10.71
CA ILE A 86 5.94 17.35 -10.80
C ILE A 86 4.48 17.56 -11.22
N LEU A 87 3.98 16.79 -12.19
CA LEU A 87 2.58 16.86 -12.62
C LEU A 87 1.63 16.46 -11.48
N LEU A 88 1.92 15.33 -10.81
CA LEU A 88 1.14 14.84 -9.67
C LEU A 88 1.17 15.83 -8.49
N GLY A 89 2.33 16.44 -8.25
CA GLY A 89 2.52 17.47 -7.24
C GLY A 89 1.75 18.75 -7.56
N LEU A 90 1.74 19.18 -8.83
CA LEU A 90 1.00 20.36 -9.29
C LEU A 90 -0.51 20.14 -9.24
N THR A 91 -1.01 18.99 -9.68
CA THR A 91 -2.44 18.66 -9.60
C THR A 91 -2.88 18.47 -8.14
N GLY A 92 -2.01 17.91 -7.31
CA GLY A 92 -2.19 17.83 -5.87
C GLY A 92 -2.21 19.19 -5.16
N LEU A 93 -1.27 20.08 -5.47
CA LEU A 93 -1.27 21.44 -4.92
C LEU A 93 -2.50 22.23 -5.39
N GLY A 94 -2.85 22.09 -6.68
CA GLY A 94 -4.03 22.74 -7.25
C GLY A 94 -5.32 22.28 -6.58
N SER A 95 -5.49 20.98 -6.36
CA SER A 95 -6.63 20.43 -5.61
C SER A 95 -6.61 20.84 -4.13
N ALA A 96 -5.43 20.97 -3.51
CA ALA A 96 -5.31 21.42 -2.12
C ALA A 96 -5.75 22.87 -1.94
N LEU A 97 -5.43 23.74 -2.90
CA LEU A 97 -5.82 25.16 -2.89
C LEU A 97 -7.31 25.37 -3.11
N VAL A 98 -7.98 24.48 -3.86
CA VAL A 98 -9.40 24.62 -4.23
C VAL A 98 -10.34 23.88 -3.26
N TRP A 99 -9.96 22.67 -2.82
CA TRP A 99 -10.83 21.78 -2.03
C TRP A 99 -10.24 21.35 -0.68
N GLY A 100 -9.03 21.81 -0.35
CA GLY A 100 -8.34 21.48 0.90
C GLY A 100 -7.48 20.21 0.83
N TRP A 101 -6.64 20.03 1.84
CA TRP A 101 -5.62 18.97 1.88
C TRP A 101 -6.18 17.54 1.83
N ARG A 102 -7.37 17.30 2.39
CA ARG A 102 -8.00 15.96 2.39
C ARG A 102 -8.37 15.50 0.97
N GLU A 103 -9.00 16.37 0.20
CA GLU A 103 -9.45 16.06 -1.16
C GLU A 103 -8.25 15.97 -2.12
N ALA A 104 -7.19 16.73 -1.88
CA ALA A 104 -5.93 16.59 -2.61
C ALA A 104 -5.23 15.24 -2.38
N LEU A 105 -5.19 14.78 -1.12
CA LEU A 105 -4.63 13.47 -0.77
C LEU A 105 -5.46 12.35 -1.39
N LEU A 106 -6.79 12.44 -1.33
CA LEU A 106 -7.71 11.53 -2.01
C LEU A 106 -7.43 11.46 -3.52
N TRP A 107 -7.26 12.61 -4.17
CA TRP A 107 -6.92 12.67 -5.59
C TRP A 107 -5.59 11.99 -5.92
N MET A 108 -4.53 12.29 -5.17
CA MET A 108 -3.23 11.63 -5.33
C MET A 108 -3.34 10.12 -5.14
N LEU A 109 -4.17 9.68 -4.21
CA LEU A 109 -4.35 8.29 -3.84
C LEU A 109 -5.10 7.51 -4.92
N VAL A 110 -6.15 8.10 -5.51
CA VAL A 110 -6.85 7.53 -6.67
C VAL A 110 -5.91 7.38 -7.86
N ILE A 111 -5.10 8.40 -8.15
CA ILE A 111 -4.12 8.33 -9.25
C ILE A 111 -3.07 7.24 -8.97
N SER A 112 -2.58 7.15 -7.73
CA SER A 112 -1.62 6.12 -7.31
C SER A 112 -2.22 4.72 -7.42
N ALA A 113 -3.48 4.54 -7.04
CA ALA A 113 -4.21 3.28 -7.18
C ALA A 113 -4.36 2.88 -8.65
N ALA A 114 -4.72 3.82 -9.52
CA ALA A 114 -4.87 3.60 -10.95
C ALA A 114 -3.53 3.20 -11.61
N LEU A 115 -2.43 3.88 -11.26
CA LEU A 115 -1.10 3.50 -11.70
C LEU A 115 -0.74 2.09 -11.23
N GLN A 116 -0.99 1.78 -9.96
CA GLN A 116 -0.62 0.49 -9.39
C GLN A 116 -1.43 -0.66 -9.99
N ALA A 117 -2.70 -0.42 -10.33
CA ALA A 117 -3.52 -1.35 -11.10
C ALA A 117 -2.98 -1.54 -12.52
N MET A 118 -2.57 -0.45 -13.20
CA MET A 118 -1.92 -0.54 -14.51
C MET A 118 -0.62 -1.34 -14.47
N VAL A 119 0.21 -1.15 -13.44
CA VAL A 119 1.45 -1.94 -13.24
C VAL A 119 1.11 -3.41 -13.07
N LEU A 120 0.11 -3.74 -12.24
CA LEU A 120 -0.33 -5.12 -12.05
C LEU A 120 -0.79 -5.75 -13.37
N ILE A 121 -1.61 -5.05 -14.16
CA ILE A 121 -2.06 -5.52 -15.48
C ILE A 121 -0.88 -5.78 -16.40
N LEU A 122 0.12 -4.89 -16.42
CA LEU A 122 1.32 -5.06 -17.24
C LEU A 122 2.16 -6.27 -16.82
N VAL A 123 2.30 -6.49 -15.51
CA VAL A 123 3.01 -7.66 -14.96
C VAL A 123 2.26 -8.95 -15.32
N VAL A 124 0.94 -9.01 -15.13
CA VAL A 124 0.11 -10.17 -15.48
C VAL A 124 0.12 -10.44 -16.99
N SER A 125 0.17 -9.39 -17.82
CA SER A 125 0.25 -9.49 -19.28
C SER A 125 1.62 -9.97 -19.79
N GLY A 126 2.59 -10.27 -18.92
CA GLY A 126 3.90 -10.79 -19.30
C GLY A 126 4.79 -9.81 -20.06
N ARG A 127 4.40 -8.54 -20.20
CA ARG A 127 5.23 -7.51 -20.83
C ARG A 127 6.40 -7.20 -19.91
N ARG A 128 7.62 -7.41 -20.41
CA ARG A 128 8.87 -7.19 -19.66
C ARG A 128 9.04 -5.71 -19.32
N LEU A 129 8.47 -5.28 -18.20
CA LEU A 129 8.93 -4.10 -17.50
C LEU A 129 10.42 -4.31 -17.16
N LYS A 130 11.24 -3.27 -17.36
CA LYS A 130 12.69 -3.23 -17.07
C LYS A 130 12.93 -3.32 -15.55
N PHE A 131 12.46 -4.38 -14.92
CA PHE A 131 12.91 -4.77 -13.60
C PHE A 131 14.25 -5.45 -13.78
N LEU A 132 15.30 -4.73 -13.40
CA LEU A 132 16.62 -5.31 -13.20
C LEU A 132 16.48 -6.49 -12.23
N CYS A 133 16.70 -7.72 -12.71
CA CYS A 133 17.14 -8.86 -11.92
C CYS A 133 16.20 -9.47 -10.85
N GLU A 134 14.86 -9.43 -11.00
CA GLU A 134 13.97 -10.22 -10.12
C GLU A 134 12.96 -11.09 -10.91
N GLY A 135 12.71 -12.30 -10.40
CA GLY A 135 11.81 -13.30 -11.01
C GLY A 135 10.40 -12.77 -11.25
N TYR A 136 9.69 -13.34 -12.23
CA TYR A 136 8.30 -12.98 -12.56
C TYR A 136 7.38 -12.95 -11.33
N TRP A 137 7.50 -13.96 -10.48
CA TRP A 137 6.67 -14.14 -9.29
C TRP A 137 6.94 -13.08 -8.20
N ASN A 138 8.21 -12.73 -7.90
CA ASN A 138 8.51 -11.63 -6.96
C ASN A 138 7.92 -10.30 -7.42
N ARG A 139 7.96 -10.01 -8.72
CA ARG A 139 7.40 -8.78 -9.28
C ARG A 139 5.89 -8.72 -9.12
N LEU A 140 5.22 -9.84 -9.39
CA LEU A 140 3.78 -9.96 -9.22
C LEU A 140 3.38 -9.83 -7.74
N GLY A 141 4.06 -10.56 -6.85
CA GLY A 141 3.83 -10.50 -5.41
C GLY A 141 4.03 -9.09 -4.85
N SER A 142 5.15 -8.44 -5.16
CA SER A 142 5.42 -7.08 -4.72
C SER A 142 4.39 -6.08 -5.25
N SER A 143 4.00 -6.19 -6.52
CA SER A 143 2.96 -5.33 -7.09
C SER A 143 1.59 -5.52 -6.41
N LEU A 144 1.25 -6.75 -6.03
CA LEU A 144 0.02 -7.09 -5.31
C LEU A 144 0.01 -6.48 -3.90
N VAL A 145 1.12 -6.57 -3.17
CA VAL A 145 1.27 -5.96 -1.83
C VAL A 145 1.11 -4.44 -1.91
N HIS A 146 1.81 -3.80 -2.85
CA HIS A 146 1.70 -2.35 -3.06
C HIS A 146 0.28 -1.93 -3.47
N LEU A 147 -0.40 -2.69 -4.33
CA LEU A 147 -1.80 -2.42 -4.69
C LEU A 147 -2.72 -2.54 -3.48
N GLY A 148 -2.59 -3.64 -2.73
CA GLY A 148 -3.37 -3.86 -1.52
C GLY A 148 -3.17 -2.74 -0.49
N LEU A 149 -1.95 -2.30 -0.24
CA LEU A 149 -1.68 -1.18 0.67
C LEU A 149 -2.29 0.15 0.21
N VAL A 150 -2.25 0.44 -1.10
CA VAL A 150 -2.90 1.64 -1.63
C VAL A 150 -4.42 1.55 -1.51
N LEU A 151 -5.01 0.39 -1.80
CA LEU A 151 -6.46 0.15 -1.61
C LEU A 151 -6.87 0.21 -0.13
N PHE A 152 -6.01 -0.26 0.78
CA PHE A 152 -6.23 -0.13 2.23
C PHE A 152 -6.28 1.35 2.65
N CYS A 153 -5.34 2.16 2.15
CA CYS A 153 -5.36 3.59 2.42
C CYS A 153 -6.60 4.25 1.79
N LEU A 154 -6.99 3.85 0.57
CA LEU A 154 -8.18 4.35 -0.12
C LEU A 154 -9.44 4.10 0.70
N ASP A 155 -9.60 2.87 1.18
CA ASP A 155 -10.72 2.44 2.01
C ASP A 155 -10.91 3.34 3.23
N PHE A 156 -9.81 3.62 3.95
CA PHE A 156 -9.86 4.48 5.13
C PHE A 156 -10.33 5.91 4.84
N PHE A 157 -9.92 6.50 3.70
CA PHE A 157 -10.39 7.83 3.32
C PHE A 157 -11.85 7.81 2.81
N LEU A 158 -12.32 6.69 2.25
CA LEU A 158 -13.71 6.50 1.80
C LEU A 158 -14.68 6.06 2.92
N LEU A 159 -14.16 5.64 4.08
CA LEU A 159 -14.92 5.16 5.25
C LEU A 159 -16.06 6.09 5.66
N SER A 160 -15.92 7.39 5.39
CA SER A 160 -16.89 8.44 5.76
C SER A 160 -18.06 8.62 4.77
N ARG A 161 -18.03 8.03 3.57
CA ARG A 161 -19.00 8.35 2.50
C ARG A 161 -19.66 7.14 1.83
N TRP A 162 -19.12 5.92 1.91
CA TRP A 162 -19.59 4.78 1.10
C TRP A 162 -19.71 3.47 1.91
N ASP A 163 -20.86 2.77 1.76
CA ASP A 163 -21.08 1.42 2.32
C ASP A 163 -20.21 0.33 1.67
N MET A 164 -19.54 0.65 0.56
CA MET A 164 -18.63 -0.26 -0.15
C MET A 164 -17.28 -0.48 0.57
N HIS A 165 -17.02 0.21 1.67
CA HIS A 165 -15.74 0.13 2.39
C HIS A 165 -15.41 -1.33 2.80
N LEU A 166 -16.40 -2.09 3.27
CA LEU A 166 -16.19 -3.48 3.67
C LEU A 166 -15.64 -4.34 2.52
N VAL A 167 -16.12 -4.12 1.30
CA VAL A 167 -15.69 -4.86 0.11
C VAL A 167 -14.26 -4.47 -0.27
N ILE A 168 -13.95 -3.17 -0.28
CA ILE A 168 -12.61 -2.66 -0.62
C ILE A 168 -11.58 -3.16 0.41
N PHE A 169 -11.94 -3.16 1.70
CA PHE A 169 -11.13 -3.72 2.77
C PHE A 169 -10.78 -5.18 2.52
N TRP A 170 -11.76 -6.03 2.21
CA TRP A 170 -11.52 -7.46 1.95
C TRP A 170 -10.65 -7.69 0.72
N ILE A 171 -10.91 -6.97 -0.37
CA ILE A 171 -10.09 -7.04 -1.59
C ILE A 171 -8.64 -6.65 -1.27
N SER A 172 -8.46 -5.57 -0.52
CA SER A 172 -7.15 -5.11 -0.06
C SER A 172 -6.43 -6.16 0.78
N ALA A 173 -7.09 -6.71 1.80
CA ALA A 173 -6.54 -7.72 2.67
C ALA A 173 -6.12 -8.98 1.90
N ILE A 174 -6.94 -9.45 0.96
CA ILE A 174 -6.64 -10.59 0.10
C ILE A 174 -5.43 -10.29 -0.80
N CYS A 175 -5.37 -9.09 -1.39
CA CYS A 175 -4.23 -8.67 -2.21
C CYS A 175 -2.93 -8.60 -1.41
N ILE A 176 -2.95 -8.07 -0.19
CA ILE A 176 -1.76 -8.05 0.69
C ILE A 176 -1.36 -9.49 1.03
N PHE A 177 -2.30 -10.33 1.44
CA PHE A 177 -2.05 -11.70 1.85
C PHE A 177 -1.46 -12.56 0.72
N ILE A 178 -2.12 -12.59 -0.44
CA ILE A 178 -1.62 -13.31 -1.62
C ILE A 178 -0.29 -12.72 -2.07
N GLY A 179 -0.14 -11.40 -2.03
CA GLY A 179 1.09 -10.71 -2.41
C GLY A 179 2.27 -11.14 -1.54
N MET A 180 2.06 -11.25 -0.22
CA MET A 180 3.08 -11.75 0.71
C MET A 180 3.41 -13.22 0.45
N ILE A 181 2.41 -14.08 0.25
CA ILE A 181 2.65 -15.50 -0.08
C ILE A 181 3.48 -15.60 -1.35
N VAL A 182 3.08 -14.91 -2.42
CA VAL A 182 3.79 -14.96 -3.70
C VAL A 182 5.21 -14.42 -3.54
N THR A 183 5.43 -13.35 -2.79
CA THR A 183 6.78 -12.78 -2.60
C THR A 183 7.69 -13.71 -1.81
N PHE A 184 7.21 -14.32 -0.71
CA PHE A 184 8.06 -15.18 0.13
C PHE A 184 8.21 -16.61 -0.40
N TYR A 185 7.17 -17.19 -1.01
CA TYR A 185 7.21 -18.57 -1.49
C TYR A 185 7.71 -18.70 -2.94
N ALA A 186 7.73 -17.62 -3.73
CA ALA A 186 8.26 -17.66 -5.10
C ALA A 186 9.72 -18.08 -5.16
N GLU A 187 10.57 -17.52 -4.29
CA GLU A 187 12.00 -17.83 -4.27
C GLU A 187 12.23 -19.31 -3.91
N GLY A 188 11.56 -19.80 -2.87
CA GLY A 188 11.66 -21.21 -2.45
C GLY A 188 11.09 -22.21 -3.47
N MET A 189 10.06 -21.83 -4.22
CA MET A 189 9.47 -22.69 -5.25
C MET A 189 10.32 -22.72 -6.52
N MET A 190 10.91 -21.59 -6.94
CA MET A 190 11.81 -21.54 -8.10
C MET A 190 13.14 -22.27 -7.83
N ASP A 191 13.69 -22.16 -6.62
CA ASP A 191 14.91 -22.89 -6.24
C ASP A 191 14.69 -24.41 -6.23
N LYS A 192 13.52 -24.88 -5.76
CA LYS A 192 13.15 -26.29 -5.84
C LYS A 192 12.94 -26.77 -7.27
N LEU A 193 12.32 -25.96 -8.14
CA LEU A 193 12.13 -26.30 -9.54
C LEU A 193 13.46 -26.34 -10.30
N ARG A 194 14.36 -25.40 -10.03
CA ARG A 194 15.69 -25.34 -10.64
C ARG A 194 16.54 -26.54 -10.24
N ARG A 195 16.59 -26.89 -8.94
CA ARG A 195 17.29 -28.10 -8.48
C ARG A 195 16.71 -29.39 -9.05
N ARG A 196 15.38 -29.51 -9.20
CA ARG A 196 14.78 -30.68 -9.88
C ARG A 196 15.21 -30.77 -11.34
N LYS A 197 15.32 -29.64 -12.03
CA LYS A 197 15.71 -29.61 -13.45
C LYS A 197 17.19 -29.97 -13.64
N GLU A 198 18.04 -29.62 -12.69
CA GLU A 198 19.47 -30.02 -12.63
C GLU A 198 19.68 -31.49 -12.22
N LEU A 199 18.69 -32.14 -11.59
CA LEU A 199 18.76 -33.57 -11.22
C LEU A 199 18.19 -34.52 -12.28
N ILE A 200 17.47 -33.99 -13.27
CA ILE A 200 16.78 -34.77 -14.31
C ILE A 200 17.41 -34.55 -15.70
N GLY A 201 18.33 -33.57 -15.83
CA GLY A 201 19.13 -33.34 -17.03
C GLY A 201 20.57 -33.80 -16.82
#